data_AF-A0A8X6QGA5-F1
#
_entry.id   AF-A0A8X6QGA5-F1
#
_cell.length_a   1.000
_cell.length_b   1.000
_cell.length_c   1.000
_cell.angle_alpha   90.00
_cell.angle_beta   90.00
_cell.angle_gamma   90.00
#
_symmetry.space_group_name_H-M   'P 1'
#
loop_
_entity.id
_entity.type
_entity.pdbx_description
1 polymer ?
#
loop_
_entity_poly.entity_id
_entity_poly.type
_entity_poly.pdbx_seq_one_letter_code
_entity_poly.pdbx_strand_id
1 'polypeptide(L)'
;MLETGDVSYQRIVFTIGIILVGILASKIMLIRYLLQKYFFDDEKSHWRTLNSCCYALGLFSVAFLIMVIAFPARSEVTPHTVVAAIFFVGILLYTCFDCYLFDHVVQTHSLIDNTLKKVQMGRICFCVGQLIFCFLYLVIYPAAQERWSSQNKKLPAMKTPEDAGFLLMFTACLFEWLAIISLISYFTCFAFDFSYFYVTLQAIPRNVSRPSEYESGSRSEGSFPIVSASVERKKSGKRDGSLSV
;
A
#
# COMPACT_ATOMS: atom_id res chain seq x y z
N MET A 1 7.60 36.59 24.62
CA MET A 1 8.81 35.80 24.36
C MET A 1 8.56 34.99 23.10
N LEU A 2 9.27 35.30 22.02
CA LEU A 2 9.32 34.48 20.81
C LEU A 2 10.28 33.31 21.07
N GLU A 3 9.76 32.19 21.58
CA GLU A 3 10.48 30.91 21.64
C GLU A 3 9.77 29.88 20.77
N THR A 4 9.75 30.09 19.46
CA THR A 4 9.47 29.02 18.48
C THR A 4 10.16 29.34 17.16
N GLY A 5 11.49 29.50 17.20
CA GLY A 5 12.33 29.58 16.00
C GLY A 5 12.51 28.24 15.26
N ASP A 6 11.98 27.13 15.78
CA ASP A 6 12.33 25.78 15.31
C ASP A 6 11.13 24.90 14.88
N VAL A 7 9.91 25.43 14.93
CA VAL A 7 8.69 24.69 14.55
C VAL A 7 8.50 24.66 13.02
N SER A 8 9.16 25.58 12.30
CA SER A 8 9.04 25.69 10.83
C SER A 8 9.83 24.60 10.10
N TYR A 9 11.10 24.35 10.48
CA TYR A 9 11.95 23.38 9.79
C TYR A 9 11.46 21.94 9.98
N GLN A 10 11.05 21.56 11.19
CA GLN A 10 10.48 20.24 11.47
C GLN A 10 9.23 19.97 10.61
N ARG A 11 8.36 20.98 10.47
CA ARG A 11 7.17 20.89 9.61
C ARG A 11 7.53 20.73 8.14
N ILE A 12 8.54 21.46 7.64
CA ILE A 12 9.01 21.34 6.26
C ILE A 12 9.57 19.93 6.00
N VAL A 13 10.45 19.42 6.86
CA VAL A 13 11.05 18.08 6.73
C VAL A 13 9.97 17.00 6.77
N PHE A 14 9.02 17.10 7.71
CA PHE A 14 7.89 16.18 7.81
C PHE A 14 7.01 16.20 6.56
N THR A 15 6.72 17.39 6.02
CA THR A 15 5.94 17.58 4.78
C THR A 15 6.62 16.91 3.59
N ILE A 16 7.91 17.18 3.39
CA ILE A 16 8.69 16.57 2.31
C ILE A 16 8.71 15.04 2.48
N GLY A 17 8.92 14.56 3.70
CA GLY A 17 8.90 13.13 4.04
C GLY A 17 7.59 12.47 3.65
N ILE A 18 6.44 13.04 4.03
CA ILE A 18 5.13 12.48 3.69
C ILE A 18 4.88 12.49 2.19
N ILE A 19 5.24 13.56 1.47
CA ILE A 19 5.08 13.63 0.02
C ILE A 19 5.90 12.52 -0.66
N LEU A 20 7.17 12.35 -0.26
CA LEU A 20 8.02 11.30 -0.81
C LEU A 20 7.48 9.90 -0.53
N VAL A 21 7.03 9.66 0.71
CA VAL A 21 6.38 8.39 1.11
C VAL A 21 5.12 8.14 0.28
N GLY A 22 4.28 9.16 0.07
CA GLY A 22 3.06 9.05 -0.73
C GLY A 22 3.34 8.72 -2.20
N ILE A 23 4.34 9.36 -2.81
CA ILE A 23 4.77 9.05 -4.18
C ILE A 23 5.30 7.61 -4.27
N LEU A 24 6.15 7.20 -3.31
CA LEU A 24 6.71 5.85 -3.28
C LEU A 24 5.61 4.79 -3.09
N ALA A 25 4.69 5.01 -2.15
CA ALA A 25 3.55 4.12 -1.91
C ALA A 25 2.68 3.99 -3.17
N SER A 26 2.37 5.11 -3.84
CA SER A 26 1.59 5.11 -5.09
C SER A 26 2.26 4.31 -6.20
N LYS A 27 3.59 4.41 -6.34
CA LYS A 27 4.36 3.60 -7.31
C LYS A 27 4.31 2.12 -6.98
N ILE A 28 4.46 1.75 -5.70
CA ILE A 28 4.37 0.36 -5.26
C ILE A 28 2.97 -0.19 -5.55
N MET A 29 1.91 0.56 -5.20
CA MET A 29 0.52 0.19 -5.48
C MET A 29 0.27 -0.01 -6.99
N LEU A 30 0.82 0.87 -7.84
CA LEU A 30 0.70 0.73 -9.30
C LEU A 30 1.36 -0.55 -9.80
N ILE A 31 2.58 -0.84 -9.37
CA ILE A 31 3.27 -2.06 -9.81
C ILE A 31 2.52 -3.31 -9.33
N ARG A 32 1.96 -3.26 -8.11
CA ARG A 32 1.13 -4.34 -7.57
C ARG A 32 -0.16 -4.55 -8.35
N TYR A 33 -0.84 -3.47 -8.70
CA TYR A 33 -2.00 -3.51 -9.58
C TYR A 33 -1.68 -4.16 -10.93
N LEU A 34 -0.57 -3.77 -11.57
CA LEU A 34 -0.13 -4.34 -12.84
C LEU A 34 0.24 -5.83 -12.71
N LEU A 35 0.90 -6.19 -11.61
CA LEU A 35 1.27 -7.57 -11.33
C LEU A 35 0.04 -8.47 -11.14
N GLN A 36 -0.92 -8.04 -10.32
CA GLN A 36 -2.17 -8.78 -10.13
C GLN A 36 -3.00 -8.82 -11.41
N LYS A 37 -3.00 -7.75 -12.20
CA LYS A 37 -3.67 -7.72 -13.50
C LYS A 37 -3.12 -8.78 -14.46
N TYR A 38 -1.80 -9.01 -14.45
CA TYR A 38 -1.17 -10.06 -15.24
C TYR A 38 -1.69 -11.46 -14.86
N PHE A 39 -1.85 -11.75 -13.56
CA PHE A 39 -2.39 -13.03 -13.11
C PHE A 39 -3.90 -13.18 -13.36
N PHE A 40 -4.65 -12.08 -13.42
CA PHE A 40 -6.09 -12.12 -13.62
C PHE A 40 -6.54 -11.97 -15.08
N ASP A 41 -5.61 -11.97 -16.05
CA ASP A 41 -5.97 -11.68 -17.45
C ASP A 41 -6.92 -12.75 -18.02
N ASP A 42 -6.67 -14.01 -17.66
CA ASP A 42 -7.46 -15.19 -18.04
C ASP A 42 -8.58 -15.54 -17.03
N GLU A 43 -8.69 -14.79 -15.93
CA GLU A 43 -9.66 -15.05 -14.87
C GLU A 43 -11.01 -14.33 -15.08
N LYS A 44 -11.99 -14.69 -14.23
CA LYS A 44 -13.31 -14.05 -14.21
C LYS A 44 -13.19 -12.54 -14.03
N SER A 45 -14.05 -11.78 -14.73
CA SER A 45 -14.11 -10.31 -14.69
C SER A 45 -14.18 -9.71 -13.26
N HIS A 46 -14.74 -10.44 -12.30
CA HIS A 46 -14.82 -10.02 -10.91
C HIS A 46 -13.44 -9.71 -10.28
N TRP A 47 -12.42 -10.56 -10.47
CA TRP A 47 -11.09 -10.36 -9.88
C TRP A 47 -10.38 -9.13 -10.43
N ARG A 48 -10.53 -8.88 -11.74
CA ARG A 48 -10.01 -7.67 -12.40
C ARG A 48 -10.66 -6.41 -11.82
N THR A 49 -11.98 -6.45 -11.64
CA THR A 49 -12.73 -5.34 -11.04
C THR A 49 -12.28 -5.08 -9.60
N LEU A 50 -12.16 -6.14 -8.79
CA LEU A 50 -11.72 -6.02 -7.40
C LEU A 50 -10.29 -5.48 -7.30
N ASN A 51 -9.37 -5.91 -8.18
CA ASN A 51 -8.02 -5.36 -8.27
C ASN A 51 -8.03 -3.85 -8.62
N SER A 52 -8.82 -3.44 -9.62
CA SER A 52 -8.97 -2.01 -9.96
C SER A 52 -9.56 -1.19 -8.81
N CYS A 53 -10.58 -1.71 -8.12
CA CYS A 53 -11.16 -1.05 -6.94
C CYS A 53 -10.15 -0.95 -5.79
N CYS A 54 -9.39 -2.02 -5.52
CA CYS A 54 -8.33 -2.03 -4.51
C CYS A 54 -7.27 -0.96 -4.84
N TYR A 55 -6.79 -0.91 -6.09
CA TYR A 55 -5.83 0.12 -6.52
C TYR A 55 -6.37 1.54 -6.34
N ALA A 56 -7.60 1.80 -6.78
CA ALA A 56 -8.24 3.11 -6.63
C ALA A 56 -8.38 3.52 -5.15
N LEU A 57 -8.76 2.58 -4.28
CA LEU A 57 -8.85 2.78 -2.84
C LEU A 57 -7.48 3.11 -2.22
N GLY A 58 -6.42 2.42 -2.66
CA GLY A 58 -5.04 2.71 -2.24
C GLY A 58 -4.61 4.13 -2.61
N LEU A 59 -4.80 4.54 -3.86
CA LEU A 59 -4.49 5.90 -4.31
C LEU A 59 -5.31 6.97 -3.58
N PHE A 60 -6.60 6.72 -3.39
CA PHE A 60 -7.48 7.59 -2.62
C PHE A 60 -6.94 7.78 -1.20
N SER A 61 -6.56 6.69 -0.53
CA SER A 61 -6.00 6.73 0.81
C SER A 61 -4.70 7.55 0.87
N VAL A 62 -3.78 7.35 -0.08
CA VAL A 62 -2.54 8.12 -0.15
C VAL A 62 -2.78 9.61 -0.41
N ALA A 63 -3.84 9.98 -1.15
CA ALA A 63 -4.22 11.39 -1.29
C ALA A 63 -4.61 12.01 0.07
N PHE A 64 -5.32 11.26 0.92
CA PHE A 64 -5.63 11.70 2.28
C PHE A 64 -4.39 11.80 3.17
N LEU A 65 -3.42 10.89 3.04
CA LEU A 65 -2.12 11.01 3.73
C LEU A 65 -1.43 12.36 3.44
N ILE A 66 -1.42 12.77 2.16
CA ILE A 66 -0.86 14.08 1.77
C ILE A 66 -1.72 15.22 2.34
N MET A 67 -3.05 15.07 2.35
CA MET A 67 -3.97 16.05 2.90
C MET A 67 -3.81 16.26 4.42
N VAL A 68 -3.40 15.23 5.18
CA VAL A 68 -3.12 15.37 6.63
C VAL A 68 -2.12 16.50 6.92
N ILE A 69 -1.19 16.75 6.00
CA ILE A 69 -0.18 17.82 6.13
C ILE A 69 -0.82 19.22 6.11
N ALA A 70 -1.95 19.38 5.40
CA ALA A 70 -2.64 20.66 5.28
C ALA A 70 -3.29 21.11 6.61
N PHE A 71 -3.55 20.16 7.52
CA PHE A 71 -4.17 20.40 8.82
C PHE A 71 -3.20 20.03 9.95
N PRO A 72 -2.34 20.93 10.43
CA PRO A 72 -1.42 20.60 11.53
C PRO A 72 -2.20 20.30 12.82
N ALA A 73 -1.90 19.16 13.46
CA ALA A 73 -2.57 18.73 14.69
C ALA A 73 -2.49 19.75 15.84
N ARG A 74 -1.51 20.67 15.83
CA ARG A 74 -1.38 21.72 16.86
C ARG A 74 -2.40 22.84 16.73
N SER A 75 -2.81 23.18 15.50
CA SER A 75 -3.71 24.30 15.23
C SER A 75 -5.12 23.84 14.90
N GLU A 76 -5.26 22.71 14.23
CA GLU A 76 -6.49 22.26 13.60
C GLU A 76 -6.76 20.78 13.92
N VAL A 77 -6.97 20.47 15.21
CA VAL A 77 -7.10 19.08 15.72
C VAL A 77 -8.24 18.32 15.03
N THR A 78 -9.44 18.90 14.99
CA THR A 78 -10.62 18.22 14.44
C THR A 78 -10.47 17.82 12.97
N PRO A 79 -10.15 18.75 12.03
CA PRO A 79 -9.96 18.35 10.64
C PRO A 79 -8.75 17.44 10.45
N HIS A 80 -7.67 17.61 11.22
CA HIS A 80 -6.53 16.67 11.21
C HIS A 80 -6.98 15.25 11.54
N THR A 81 -7.72 15.07 12.64
CA THR A 81 -8.21 13.75 13.07
C THR A 81 -9.15 13.12 12.05
N VAL A 82 -10.05 13.90 11.42
CA VAL A 82 -10.97 13.38 10.39
C VAL A 82 -10.19 12.90 9.16
N VAL A 83 -9.26 13.71 8.65
CA VAL A 83 -8.46 13.34 7.46
C VAL A 83 -7.55 12.16 7.75
N ALA A 84 -6.93 12.12 8.93
CA ALA A 84 -6.12 11.00 9.39
C ALA A 84 -6.95 9.71 9.50
N ALA A 85 -8.17 9.78 10.06
CA ALA A 85 -9.07 8.63 10.15
C ALA A 85 -9.45 8.07 8.77
N ILE A 86 -9.76 8.94 7.80
CA ILE A 86 -10.07 8.52 6.43
C ILE A 86 -8.85 7.84 5.79
N PHE A 87 -7.65 8.39 5.97
CA PHE A 87 -6.40 7.75 5.51
C PHE A 87 -6.20 6.37 6.15
N PHE A 88 -6.27 6.26 7.48
CA PHE A 88 -6.04 5.00 8.20
C PHE A 88 -7.05 3.92 7.84
N VAL A 89 -8.35 4.26 7.77
CA VAL A 89 -9.39 3.31 7.38
C VAL A 89 -9.20 2.90 5.91
N GLY A 90 -8.95 3.85 5.02
CA GLY A 90 -8.75 3.57 3.61
C GLY A 90 -7.54 2.67 3.36
N ILE A 91 -6.40 2.96 3.99
CA ILE A 91 -5.18 2.16 3.81
C ILE A 91 -5.32 0.77 4.42
N LEU A 92 -6.05 0.63 5.53
CA LEU A 92 -6.34 -0.67 6.16
C LEU A 92 -7.25 -1.54 5.29
N LEU A 93 -8.28 -0.94 4.69
CA LEU A 93 -9.12 -1.64 3.72
C LEU A 93 -8.31 -2.05 2.48
N TYR A 94 -7.43 -1.17 1.99
CA TYR A 94 -6.50 -1.49 0.91
C TYR A 94 -5.61 -2.69 1.26
N THR A 95 -4.97 -2.71 2.43
CA THR A 95 -4.08 -3.83 2.82
C THR A 95 -4.85 -5.14 2.97
N CYS A 96 -6.07 -5.10 3.49
CA CYS A 96 -6.95 -6.28 3.56
C CYS A 96 -7.30 -6.82 2.17
N PHE A 97 -7.70 -5.95 1.24
CA PHE A 97 -8.03 -6.35 -0.13
C PHE A 97 -6.81 -6.84 -0.91
N ASP A 98 -5.65 -6.18 -0.82
CA ASP A 98 -4.43 -6.64 -1.48
C ASP A 98 -3.96 -7.98 -0.91
N CYS A 99 -4.03 -8.19 0.41
CA CYS A 99 -3.76 -9.49 1.03
C CYS A 99 -4.67 -10.58 0.48
N TYR A 100 -5.99 -10.32 0.42
CA TYR A 100 -6.97 -11.27 -0.08
C TYR A 100 -6.75 -11.61 -1.56
N LEU A 101 -6.57 -10.59 -2.41
CA LEU A 101 -6.30 -10.77 -3.84
C LEU A 101 -5.01 -11.55 -4.08
N PHE A 102 -3.95 -11.23 -3.35
CA PHE A 102 -2.67 -11.90 -3.55
C PHE A 102 -2.64 -13.31 -2.96
N ASP A 103 -3.37 -13.56 -1.87
CA ASP A 103 -3.55 -14.91 -1.35
C ASP A 103 -4.23 -15.81 -2.40
N HIS A 104 -5.27 -15.31 -3.07
CA HIS A 104 -5.89 -16.01 -4.19
C HIS A 104 -4.88 -16.33 -5.31
N VAL A 105 -4.07 -15.34 -5.73
CA VAL A 105 -3.00 -15.58 -6.73
C VAL A 105 -2.04 -16.68 -6.29
N VAL A 106 -1.60 -16.65 -5.03
CA VAL A 106 -0.65 -17.62 -4.47
C VAL A 106 -1.24 -19.04 -4.43
N GLN A 107 -2.55 -19.17 -4.20
CA GLN A 107 -3.25 -20.46 -4.11
C GLN A 107 -3.60 -21.04 -5.48
N THR A 108 -3.99 -20.21 -6.45
CA THR A 108 -4.44 -20.68 -7.77
C THR A 108 -3.30 -20.91 -8.75
N HIS A 109 -2.19 -20.20 -8.62
CA HIS A 109 -1.10 -20.28 -9.59
C HIS A 109 0.05 -21.17 -9.08
N SER A 110 0.19 -22.35 -9.70
CA SER A 110 1.23 -23.33 -9.36
C SER A 110 2.67 -22.85 -9.61
N LEU A 111 2.84 -21.78 -10.41
CA LEU A 111 4.13 -21.17 -10.76
C LEU A 111 4.74 -20.31 -9.64
N ILE A 112 4.01 -20.14 -8.53
CA ILE A 112 4.41 -19.34 -7.39
C ILE A 112 5.34 -20.15 -6.47
N ASP A 113 6.56 -19.64 -6.29
CA ASP A 113 7.59 -20.26 -5.45
C ASP A 113 7.22 -20.21 -3.95
N ASN A 114 7.74 -21.18 -3.19
CA ASN A 114 7.58 -21.28 -1.74
C ASN A 114 8.07 -20.04 -1.00
N THR A 115 9.06 -19.33 -1.54
CA THR A 115 9.53 -18.06 -0.97
C THR A 115 8.43 -17.00 -0.98
N LEU A 116 7.69 -16.88 -2.08
CA LEU A 116 6.60 -15.90 -2.19
C LEU A 116 5.42 -16.26 -1.29
N LYS A 117 5.17 -17.57 -1.07
CA LYS A 117 4.20 -18.04 -0.08
C LYS A 117 4.55 -17.59 1.34
N LYS A 118 5.84 -17.67 1.71
CA LYS A 118 6.32 -17.18 3.02
C LYS A 118 6.19 -15.66 3.15
N VAL A 119 6.52 -14.92 2.09
CA VAL A 119 6.34 -13.46 2.05
C VAL A 119 4.85 -13.11 2.22
N GLN A 120 3.94 -13.83 1.56
CA GLN A 120 2.51 -13.62 1.72
C GLN A 120 2.04 -13.91 3.15
N MET A 121 2.53 -14.97 3.79
CA MET A 121 2.22 -15.22 5.21
C MET A 121 2.68 -14.05 6.09
N GLY A 122 3.88 -13.50 5.84
CA GLY A 122 4.35 -12.29 6.52
C GLY A 122 3.44 -11.08 6.31
N ARG A 123 2.94 -10.86 5.09
CA ARG A 123 1.97 -9.79 4.78
C ARG A 123 0.66 -9.95 5.53
N ILE A 124 0.13 -11.17 5.60
CA ILE A 124 -1.06 -11.49 6.38
C ILE A 124 -0.82 -11.18 7.86
N CYS A 125 0.33 -11.58 8.43
CA CYS A 125 0.69 -11.25 9.81
C CYS A 125 0.74 -9.73 10.05
N PHE A 126 1.34 -8.95 9.15
CA PHE A 126 1.37 -7.49 9.27
C PHE A 126 -0.03 -6.87 9.13
N CYS A 127 -0.85 -7.38 8.21
CA CYS A 127 -2.24 -6.95 8.01
C CYS A 127 -3.09 -7.21 9.27
N VAL A 128 -2.99 -8.40 9.86
CA VAL A 128 -3.67 -8.74 11.12
C VAL A 128 -3.14 -7.88 12.27
N GLY A 129 -1.83 -7.66 12.34
CA GLY A 129 -1.23 -6.74 13.32
C GLY A 129 -1.76 -5.32 13.19
N GLN A 130 -1.87 -4.79 11.97
CA GLN A 130 -2.46 -3.47 11.71
C GLN A 130 -3.91 -3.39 12.20
N LEU A 131 -4.73 -4.41 11.89
CA LEU A 131 -6.12 -4.48 12.36
C LEU A 131 -6.19 -4.44 13.90
N ILE A 132 -5.37 -5.25 14.57
CA ILE A 132 -5.33 -5.31 16.04
C ILE A 132 -4.88 -3.96 16.63
N PHE A 133 -3.80 -3.38 16.14
CA PHE A 133 -3.27 -2.12 16.68
C PHE A 133 -4.22 -0.94 16.41
N CYS A 134 -4.82 -0.85 15.22
CA CYS A 134 -5.85 0.14 14.94
C CYS A 134 -7.08 -0.05 15.83
N PHE A 135 -7.54 -1.29 16.03
CA PHE A 135 -8.67 -1.57 16.93
C PHE A 135 -8.37 -1.13 18.36
N LEU A 136 -7.20 -1.50 18.89
CA LEU A 136 -6.77 -1.10 20.24
C LEU A 136 -6.67 0.43 20.37
N TYR A 137 -6.12 1.12 19.37
CA TYR A 137 -6.10 2.58 19.32
C TYR A 137 -7.50 3.18 19.38
N LEU A 138 -8.42 2.70 18.52
CA LEU A 138 -9.80 3.21 18.43
C LEU A 138 -10.61 3.01 19.71
N VAL A 139 -10.30 1.98 20.50
CA VAL A 139 -10.95 1.73 21.79
C VAL A 139 -10.31 2.55 22.92
N ILE A 140 -8.98 2.57 22.98
CA ILE A 140 -8.25 3.16 24.12
C ILE A 140 -8.22 4.68 24.02
N TYR A 141 -8.04 5.25 22.82
CA TYR A 141 -7.89 6.70 22.65
C TYR A 141 -9.13 7.50 23.12
N PRO A 142 -10.38 7.15 22.72
CA PRO A 142 -11.56 7.86 23.22
C PRO A 142 -11.73 7.76 24.73
N ALA A 143 -11.51 6.57 25.31
CA ALA A 143 -11.57 6.37 26.76
C ALA A 143 -10.51 7.19 27.51
N ALA A 144 -9.31 7.29 26.95
CA ALA A 144 -8.24 8.13 27.48
C ALA A 144 -8.61 9.62 27.43
N GLN A 145 -9.16 10.06 26.29
CA GLN A 145 -9.58 11.44 26.06
C GLN A 145 -10.74 11.85 26.97
N GLU A 146 -11.72 10.98 27.17
CA GLU A 146 -12.82 11.20 28.10
C GLU A 146 -12.30 11.37 29.53
N ARG A 147 -11.42 10.46 29.99
CA ARG A 147 -10.82 10.52 31.32
C ARG A 147 -10.03 11.81 31.54
N TRP A 148 -9.23 12.23 30.57
CA TRP A 148 -8.46 13.47 30.65
C TRP A 148 -9.35 14.71 30.65
N SER A 149 -10.34 14.77 29.74
CA SER A 149 -11.25 15.92 29.62
C SER A 149 -12.15 16.12 30.83
N SER A 150 -12.45 15.05 31.57
CA SER A 150 -13.24 15.12 32.81
C SER A 150 -12.58 15.99 33.89
N GLN A 151 -11.24 16.03 33.93
CA GLN A 151 -10.45 16.77 34.91
C GLN A 151 -9.86 18.07 34.33
N ASN A 152 -9.56 18.09 33.03
CA ASN A 152 -8.92 19.21 32.34
C ASN A 152 -9.89 19.94 31.39
N LYS A 153 -10.92 20.58 31.96
CA LYS A 153 -11.99 21.27 31.17
C LYS A 153 -11.55 22.57 30.50
N LYS A 154 -10.42 23.17 30.88
CA LYS A 154 -9.91 24.43 30.30
C LYS A 154 -8.83 24.12 29.26
N LEU A 155 -9.12 24.43 27.98
CA LEU A 155 -8.15 24.37 26.86
C LEU A 155 -7.13 25.53 26.93
N PRO A 156 -5.86 25.36 26.48
CA PRO A 156 -5.09 24.14 26.27
C PRO A 156 -3.94 24.03 27.29
N ALA A 157 -4.00 23.05 28.20
CA ALA A 157 -2.85 22.64 29.02
C ALA A 157 -1.98 21.63 28.23
N MET A 158 -0.65 21.71 28.37
CA MET A 158 0.21 20.61 27.93
C MET A 158 -0.14 19.36 28.73
N LYS A 159 -0.24 18.22 28.04
CA LYS A 159 -0.50 16.93 28.70
C LYS A 159 0.75 16.49 29.45
N THR A 160 0.65 16.27 30.75
CA THR A 160 1.80 15.83 31.57
C THR A 160 1.59 14.42 32.12
N PRO A 161 2.66 13.70 32.50
CA PRO A 161 2.55 12.35 33.06
C PRO A 161 1.64 12.23 34.28
N GLU A 162 1.46 13.32 35.02
CA GLU A 162 0.61 13.42 36.21
C GLU A 162 -0.89 13.52 35.89
N ASP A 163 -1.25 13.82 34.64
CA ASP A 163 -2.64 13.95 34.21
C ASP A 163 -3.39 12.60 34.27
N ALA A 164 -4.64 12.64 34.74
CA ALA A 164 -5.50 11.47 34.66
C ALA A 164 -5.74 11.05 33.20
N GLY A 165 -5.49 9.77 32.91
CA GLY A 165 -5.62 9.22 31.57
C GLY A 165 -4.38 9.38 30.70
N PHE A 166 -3.31 10.04 31.17
CA PHE A 166 -2.06 10.17 30.40
C PHE A 166 -1.50 8.81 29.95
N LEU A 167 -1.43 7.82 30.86
CA LEU A 167 -0.92 6.50 30.53
C LEU A 167 -1.74 5.84 29.41
N LEU A 168 -3.07 5.98 29.45
CA LEU A 168 -3.95 5.45 28.39
C LEU A 168 -3.71 6.16 27.06
N MET A 169 -3.49 7.47 27.06
CA MET A 169 -3.14 8.23 25.85
C MET A 169 -1.79 7.81 25.28
N PHE A 170 -0.80 7.61 26.15
CA PHE A 170 0.52 7.12 25.77
C PHE A 170 0.43 5.72 25.16
N THR A 171 -0.33 4.81 25.78
CA THR A 171 -0.58 3.46 25.24
C THR A 171 -1.33 3.50 23.91
N ALA A 172 -2.33 4.36 23.74
CA ALA A 172 -2.99 4.54 22.45
C ALA A 172 -2.00 5.02 21.39
N CYS A 173 -1.20 6.06 21.69
CA CYS A 173 -0.15 6.56 20.81
C CYS A 173 0.84 5.44 20.43
N LEU A 174 1.24 4.60 21.37
CA LEU A 174 2.10 3.44 21.08
C LEU A 174 1.44 2.49 20.06
N PHE A 175 0.15 2.18 20.20
CA PHE A 175 -0.56 1.34 19.23
C PHE A 175 -0.69 2.00 17.85
N GLU A 176 -0.90 3.31 17.79
CA GLU A 176 -0.86 4.06 16.52
C GLU A 176 0.50 3.88 15.82
N TRP A 177 1.60 4.07 16.54
CA TRP A 177 2.95 3.87 16.00
C TRP A 177 3.22 2.43 15.59
N LEU A 178 2.76 1.44 16.36
CA LEU A 178 2.88 0.02 15.99
C LEU A 178 2.08 -0.31 14.72
N ALA A 179 0.90 0.30 14.53
CA ALA A 179 0.13 0.18 13.30
C ALA A 179 0.91 0.77 12.11
N ILE A 180 1.52 1.94 12.27
CA ILE A 180 2.36 2.58 11.23
C ILE A 180 3.59 1.72 10.91
N ILE A 181 4.31 1.23 11.92
CA ILE A 181 5.47 0.34 11.72
C ILE A 181 5.05 -0.91 10.97
N SER A 182 3.94 -1.53 11.37
CA SER A 182 3.39 -2.71 10.69
C SER A 182 3.00 -2.41 9.24
N LEU A 183 2.44 -1.22 8.96
CA LEU A 183 2.13 -0.77 7.60
C LEU A 183 3.40 -0.58 6.76
N ILE A 184 4.43 0.04 7.32
CA ILE A 184 5.73 0.20 6.63
C ILE A 184 6.33 -1.18 6.36
N SER A 185 6.36 -2.08 7.35
CA SER A 185 6.85 -3.45 7.17
C SER A 185 6.05 -4.23 6.11
N TYR A 186 4.74 -4.02 6.04
CA TYR A 186 3.91 -4.57 4.98
C TYR A 186 4.35 -4.06 3.59
N PHE A 187 4.61 -2.75 3.44
CA PHE A 187 5.10 -2.21 2.17
C PHE A 187 6.54 -2.66 1.84
N THR A 188 7.42 -2.83 2.82
CA THR A 188 8.78 -3.34 2.56
C THR A 188 8.76 -4.79 2.11
N CYS A 189 7.76 -5.58 2.46
CA CYS A 189 7.58 -6.92 1.89
C CYS A 189 7.43 -6.90 0.36
N PHE A 190 7.08 -5.77 -0.28
CA PHE A 190 7.05 -5.67 -1.74
C PHE A 190 8.44 -5.59 -2.38
N ALA A 191 9.49 -5.26 -1.62
CA ALA A 191 10.86 -5.31 -2.13
C ALA A 191 11.23 -6.71 -2.65
N PHE A 192 10.66 -7.76 -2.02
CA PHE A 192 10.85 -9.13 -2.46
C PHE A 192 10.17 -9.40 -3.80
N ASP A 193 8.98 -8.82 -4.08
CA ASP A 193 8.28 -9.02 -5.35
C ASP A 193 9.12 -8.53 -6.53
N PHE A 194 9.80 -7.38 -6.39
CA PHE A 194 10.66 -6.85 -7.45
C PHE A 194 11.85 -7.76 -7.79
N SER A 195 12.23 -8.66 -6.89
CA SER A 195 13.30 -9.64 -7.16
C SER A 195 12.82 -10.78 -8.08
N TYR A 196 11.50 -10.96 -8.24
CA TYR A 196 10.91 -12.07 -9.00
C TYR A 196 10.29 -11.67 -10.33
N PHE A 197 10.04 -10.38 -10.55
CA PHE A 197 9.39 -9.87 -11.74
C PHE A 197 10.27 -8.87 -12.48
N TYR A 198 10.39 -9.05 -13.80
CA TYR A 198 10.94 -8.05 -14.70
C TYR A 198 9.77 -7.37 -15.40
N VAL A 199 9.66 -6.04 -15.26
CA VAL A 199 8.69 -5.26 -16.02
C VAL A 199 9.36 -4.83 -17.32
N THR A 200 8.93 -5.43 -18.43
CA THR A 200 9.35 -5.08 -19.79
C THR A 200 8.38 -4.05 -20.36
N LEU A 201 8.83 -2.80 -20.48
CA LEU A 201 8.05 -1.77 -21.17
C LEU A 201 8.32 -1.87 -22.68
N GLN A 202 7.41 -2.48 -23.43
CA GLN A 202 7.50 -2.55 -24.89
C GLN A 202 6.65 -1.43 -25.51
N ALA A 203 7.31 -0.45 -26.13
CA ALA A 203 6.63 0.56 -26.94
C ALA A 203 6.36 -0.02 -28.34
N ILE A 204 5.10 -0.35 -28.62
CA ILE A 204 4.68 -0.75 -29.98
C ILE A 204 4.38 0.54 -30.75
N PRO A 205 5.14 0.89 -31.80
CA PRO A 205 4.84 2.06 -32.61
C PRO A 205 3.45 1.94 -33.24
N ARG A 206 2.60 2.94 -32.98
CA ARG A 206 1.18 2.98 -33.42
C ARG A 206 1.00 2.96 -34.94
N ASN A 207 2.06 3.29 -35.68
CA ASN A 207 2.13 3.32 -37.14
C ASN A 207 3.31 2.48 -37.63
N VAL A 208 3.19 1.16 -37.56
CA VAL A 208 3.72 0.37 -38.67
C VAL A 208 2.56 0.28 -39.63
N SER A 209 2.49 1.23 -40.56
CA SER A 209 1.74 1.04 -41.80
C SER A 209 2.07 -0.37 -42.26
N ARG A 210 1.06 -1.26 -42.36
CA ARG A 210 1.26 -2.55 -43.00
C ARG A 210 2.07 -2.27 -44.28
N PRO A 211 3.21 -2.92 -44.52
CA PRO A 211 3.71 -2.97 -45.88
C PRO A 211 2.51 -3.42 -46.70
N SER A 212 2.14 -2.64 -47.71
CA SER A 212 1.10 -2.97 -48.66
C SER A 212 1.55 -4.24 -49.37
N GLU A 213 1.34 -5.40 -48.74
CA GLU A 213 1.32 -6.67 -49.43
C GLU A 213 0.14 -6.59 -50.38
N TYR A 214 0.50 -6.41 -51.63
CA TYR A 214 -0.08 -7.11 -52.77
C TYR A 214 -1.48 -7.67 -52.50
N GLU A 215 -2.46 -7.02 -53.13
CA GLU A 215 -3.66 -7.68 -53.57
C GLU A 215 -3.31 -9.04 -54.19
N SER A 216 -3.56 -10.12 -53.45
CA SER A 216 -4.16 -11.33 -54.00
C SER A 216 -4.51 -12.29 -52.87
N GLY A 217 -5.81 -12.58 -52.74
CA GLY A 217 -6.25 -13.88 -52.27
C GLY A 217 -6.78 -13.97 -50.85
N SER A 218 -8.12 -13.92 -50.78
CA SER A 218 -8.96 -14.73 -49.87
C SER A 218 -8.85 -14.56 -48.35
N ARG A 219 -9.90 -13.91 -47.82
CA ARG A 219 -10.70 -14.31 -46.64
C ARG A 219 -9.98 -15.15 -45.55
N SER A 220 -9.75 -14.54 -44.39
CA SER A 220 -10.11 -15.17 -43.11
C SER A 220 -10.38 -14.10 -42.04
N GLU A 221 -11.29 -14.43 -41.15
CA GLU A 221 -11.95 -13.57 -40.17
C GLU A 221 -10.98 -12.91 -39.18
N GLY A 222 -11.16 -11.60 -39.00
CA GLY A 222 -10.32 -10.77 -38.16
C GLY A 222 -10.50 -11.05 -36.68
N SER A 223 -9.45 -11.61 -36.07
CA SER A 223 -9.22 -11.55 -34.62
C SER A 223 -8.34 -10.34 -34.33
N PHE A 224 -8.82 -9.43 -33.49
CA PHE A 224 -8.11 -8.22 -33.05
C PHE A 224 -6.84 -8.59 -32.24
N PRO A 225 -5.72 -7.86 -32.38
CA PRO A 225 -4.55 -8.09 -31.55
C PRO A 225 -4.79 -7.50 -30.15
N ILE A 226 -4.85 -8.40 -29.16
CA ILE A 226 -4.81 -8.08 -27.74
C ILE A 226 -3.42 -7.56 -27.40
N VAL A 227 -3.35 -6.41 -26.72
CA VAL A 227 -2.12 -5.89 -26.12
C VAL A 227 -1.69 -6.84 -25.01
N SER A 228 -0.76 -7.74 -25.30
CA SER A 228 -0.17 -8.65 -24.30
C SER A 228 1.08 -8.03 -23.70
N ALA A 229 1.08 -7.76 -22.40
CA ALA A 229 2.31 -7.53 -21.66
C ALA A 229 2.99 -8.89 -21.43
N SER A 230 4.10 -9.17 -22.12
CA SER A 230 4.86 -10.41 -21.94
C SER A 230 5.92 -10.23 -20.86
N VAL A 231 5.74 -10.92 -19.73
CA VAL A 231 6.74 -11.02 -18.66
C VAL A 231 7.63 -12.23 -18.96
N GLU A 232 8.85 -12.00 -19.45
CA GLU A 232 9.80 -13.07 -19.76
C GLU A 232 10.65 -13.42 -18.52
N ARG A 233 10.78 -14.72 -18.20
CA ARG A 233 11.46 -15.20 -16.98
C ARG A 233 12.83 -15.79 -17.28
N LYS A 234 13.80 -15.48 -16.41
CA LYS A 234 15.16 -16.03 -16.43
C LYS A 234 15.12 -17.54 -16.15
N LYS A 235 15.49 -18.37 -17.14
CA LYS A 235 15.77 -19.79 -16.92
C LYS A 235 16.98 -19.90 -15.98
N SER A 236 16.75 -20.32 -14.74
CA SER A 236 17.82 -20.69 -13.81
C SER A 236 18.50 -21.94 -14.36
N GLY A 237 19.70 -21.79 -14.91
CA GLY A 237 20.52 -22.89 -15.40
C GLY A 237 20.90 -23.81 -14.25
N LYS A 238 20.17 -24.91 -14.09
CA LYS A 238 20.54 -26.02 -13.22
C LYS A 238 21.70 -26.74 -13.90
N ARG A 239 22.90 -26.61 -13.31
CA ARG A 239 24.10 -27.34 -13.71
C ARG A 239 23.94 -28.76 -13.17
N ASP A 240 23.54 -29.69 -14.03
CA ASP A 240 23.58 -31.12 -13.72
C ASP A 240 25.04 -31.54 -13.62
N GLY A 241 25.52 -31.75 -12.40
CA GLY A 241 26.80 -32.35 -12.12
C GLY A 241 26.72 -33.85 -12.37
N SER A 242 27.32 -34.31 -13.46
CA SER A 242 27.61 -35.70 -13.71
C SER A 242 28.65 -36.20 -12.71
N LEU A 243 28.24 -37.06 -11.78
CA LEU A 243 29.15 -37.93 -11.05
C LEU A 243 29.43 -39.15 -11.94
N SER A 244 30.63 -39.22 -12.50
CA SER A 244 31.21 -40.43 -13.05
C SER A 244 31.77 -41.30 -11.92
N VAL A 245 31.52 -42.61 -12.05
CA VAL A 245 31.97 -43.75 -11.24
C VAL A 245 33.47 -43.74 -10.99
#